data_AF-A0A2H9QFB9-F1
#
_entry.id   AF-A0A2H9QFB9-F1
#
_cell.length_a   1.000
_cell.length_b   1.000
_cell.length_c   1.000
_cell.angle_alpha   90.00
_cell.angle_beta   90.00
_cell.angle_gamma   90.00
#
_symmetry.space_group_name_H-M   'P 1'
#
loop_
_entity.id
_entity.type
_entity.pdbx_description
1 polymer ?
#
loop_
_entity_poly.entity_id
_entity_poly.type
_entity_poly.pdbx_seq_one_letter_code
_entity_poly.pdbx_strand_id
1 'polypeptide(L)'
;AIASMLDDMHGFQLIMNFLIMPLFFLSGALFPLSSAPDLLRTASMLDPLTYGVNGLRFLLTGHSDIDFTFCLIVLSAFTAVFISLAIYLFNRIEE
;
A
#
# COMPACT_ATOMS: atom_id res chain seq x y z
N ALA A 1 34.86 2.39 -2.75
CA ALA A 1 34.25 2.38 -1.41
C ALA A 1 32.76 2.74 -1.44
N ILE A 2 32.35 3.78 -2.18
CA ILE A 2 30.91 4.11 -2.39
C ILE A 2 30.30 3.28 -3.55
N ALA A 3 31.14 2.70 -4.41
CA ALA A 3 30.75 1.95 -5.61
C ALA A 3 30.06 0.58 -5.37
N SER A 4 29.89 0.11 -4.13
CA SER A 4 29.21 -1.17 -3.84
C SER A 4 27.86 -1.01 -3.13
N MET A 5 27.31 0.21 -3.05
CA MET A 5 26.10 0.49 -2.25
C MET A 5 24.76 0.24 -2.97
N LEU A 6 24.72 -0.36 -4.16
CA LEU A 6 23.47 -0.43 -4.94
C LEU A 6 23.14 -1.78 -5.61
N ASP A 7 23.73 -2.88 -5.16
CA ASP A 7 23.31 -4.22 -5.60
C ASP A 7 23.14 -5.21 -4.44
N ASP A 8 22.70 -4.70 -3.29
CA ASP A 8 22.50 -5.52 -2.10
C ASP A 8 21.01 -5.81 -1.93
N MET A 9 20.56 -6.97 -2.43
CA MET A 9 19.20 -7.50 -2.17
C MET A 9 18.85 -7.44 -0.67
N HIS A 10 19.85 -7.52 0.21
CA HIS A 10 19.70 -7.36 1.65
C HIS A 10 19.27 -5.95 2.07
N GLY A 11 19.83 -4.89 1.46
CA GLY A 11 19.43 -3.51 1.71
C GLY A 11 18.00 -3.22 1.26
N PHE A 12 17.61 -3.77 0.10
CA PHE A 12 16.23 -3.67 -0.40
C PHE A 12 15.23 -4.29 0.58
N GLN A 13 15.50 -5.50 1.08
CA GLN A 13 14.62 -6.17 2.05
C GLN A 13 14.48 -5.41 3.37
N LEU A 14 15.56 -4.78 3.84
CA LEU A 14 15.55 -3.96 5.06
C LEU A 14 14.71 -2.71 4.88
N ILE A 15 14.90 -1.99 3.78
CA ILE A 15 14.10 -0.81 3.44
C ILE A 15 12.62 -1.19 3.29
N MET A 16 12.32 -2.30 2.59
CA MET A 16 10.97 -2.79 2.44
C MET A 16 10.32 -3.13 3.79
N ASN A 17 11.00 -3.85 4.69
CA ASN A 17 10.45 -4.14 6.02
C ASN A 17 10.24 -2.88 6.87
N PHE A 18 11.19 -1.94 6.82
CA PHE A 18 11.10 -0.67 7.54
C PHE A 18 9.93 0.18 7.06
N LEU A 19 9.55 0.10 5.78
CA LEU A 19 8.39 0.78 5.22
C LEU A 19 7.10 0.00 5.46
N ILE A 20 7.10 -1.33 5.28
CA ILE A 20 5.90 -2.17 5.40
C ILE A 20 5.32 -2.11 6.81
N MET A 21 6.13 -2.18 7.87
CA MET A 21 5.62 -2.13 9.24
C MET A 21 4.79 -0.86 9.56
N PRO A 22 5.29 0.37 9.34
CA PRO A 22 4.53 1.58 9.56
C PRO A 22 3.34 1.72 8.59
N LEU A 23 3.48 1.32 7.32
CA LEU A 23 2.35 1.26 6.38
C LEU A 23 1.26 0.32 6.88
N PHE A 24 1.61 -0.87 7.34
CA PHE A 24 0.66 -1.85 7.85
C PHE A 24 -0.09 -1.32 9.09
N PHE A 25 0.62 -0.66 10.00
CA PHE A 25 0.01 0.02 11.15
C PHE A 25 -0.94 1.13 10.71
N LEU A 26 -0.53 1.94 9.72
CA LEU A 26 -1.31 3.05 9.19
C LEU A 26 -2.53 2.59 8.39
N SER A 27 -2.47 1.45 7.71
CA SER A 27 -3.55 0.93 6.85
C SER A 27 -4.86 0.62 7.57
N GLY A 28 -4.84 0.68 8.91
CA GLY A 28 -5.98 0.30 9.74
C GLY A 28 -6.18 -1.21 9.85
N ALA A 29 -5.14 -2.01 9.55
CA ALA A 29 -5.14 -3.46 9.75
C ALA A 29 -5.14 -3.83 11.24
N LEU A 30 -4.27 -3.16 12.02
CA LEU A 30 -4.12 -3.38 13.46
C LEU A 30 -5.14 -2.61 14.30
N PHE A 31 -5.50 -1.39 13.88
CA PHE A 31 -6.42 -0.50 14.59
C PHE A 31 -7.51 -0.01 13.65
N PRO A 32 -8.79 -0.01 14.05
CA PRO A 32 -9.86 0.53 13.22
C PRO A 32 -9.67 2.05 13.02
N LEU A 33 -9.90 2.53 11.79
CA LEU A 33 -9.69 3.94 11.44
C LEU A 33 -10.75 4.86 12.05
N SER A 34 -11.89 4.31 12.46
CA SER A 34 -12.97 5.04 13.14
C SER A 34 -12.57 5.60 14.51
N SER A 35 -11.56 5.05 15.17
CA SER A 35 -11.04 5.56 16.46
C SER A 35 -9.69 6.26 16.35
N ALA A 36 -9.18 6.45 15.13
CA ALA A 36 -7.89 7.09 14.88
C ALA A 36 -8.01 8.63 14.86
N PRO A 37 -6.95 9.37 15.27
CA PRO A 37 -6.89 10.82 15.10
C PRO A 37 -7.00 11.23 13.63
N ASP A 38 -7.58 12.42 13.35
CA ASP A 38 -7.79 12.92 11.98
C ASP A 38 -6.53 12.91 11.12
N LEU A 39 -5.37 13.23 11.71
CA LEU A 39 -4.07 13.19 11.03
C LEU A 39 -3.71 11.78 10.53
N LEU A 40 -3.92 10.75 11.38
CA LEU A 40 -3.68 9.38 10.95
C LEU A 40 -4.70 8.97 9.90
N ARG A 41 -5.97 9.34 10.06
CA ARG A 41 -7.02 9.04 9.08
C ARG A 41 -6.68 9.59 7.69
N THR A 42 -6.24 10.84 7.60
CA THR A 42 -5.82 11.44 6.32
C THR A 42 -4.60 10.74 5.74
N ALA A 43 -3.61 10.39 6.57
CA ALA A 43 -2.43 9.66 6.12
C ALA A 43 -2.78 8.24 5.62
N SER A 44 -3.70 7.53 6.30
CA SER A 44 -4.20 6.22 5.87
C SER A 44 -4.94 6.28 4.54
N MET A 45 -5.63 7.37 4.21
CA MET A 45 -6.31 7.51 2.91
C MET A 45 -5.35 7.58 1.73
N LEU A 46 -4.08 7.95 1.96
CA LEU A 46 -3.02 7.89 0.95
C LEU A 46 -2.46 6.48 0.78
N ASP A 47 -2.63 5.61 1.78
CA ASP A 47 -2.15 4.24 1.74
C ASP A 47 -3.15 3.35 0.97
N PRO A 48 -2.78 2.81 -0.21
CA PRO A 48 -3.63 1.88 -0.97
C PRO A 48 -3.97 0.61 -0.18
N LEU A 49 -3.12 0.19 0.76
CA LEU A 49 -3.34 -0.98 1.61
C LEU A 49 -4.57 -0.81 2.50
N THR A 50 -4.88 0.43 2.89
CA THR A 50 -6.08 0.78 3.66
C THR A 50 -7.36 0.31 2.98
N TYR A 51 -7.49 0.51 1.67
CA TYR A 51 -8.68 0.12 0.92
C TYR A 51 -8.79 -1.40 0.80
N GLY A 52 -7.66 -2.11 0.66
CA GLY A 52 -7.62 -3.57 0.65
C GLY A 52 -8.06 -4.17 1.99
N VAL A 53 -7.54 -3.64 3.11
CA VAL A 53 -7.90 -4.07 4.46
C VAL A 53 -9.38 -3.80 4.75
N ASN A 54 -9.89 -2.63 4.37
CA ASN A 54 -11.31 -2.28 4.56
C ASN A 54 -12.23 -3.18 3.72
N GLY A 55 -11.86 -3.46 2.47
CA GLY A 55 -12.61 -4.38 1.61
C GLY A 55 -12.63 -5.81 2.18
N LEU A 56 -11.49 -6.31 2.68
CA LEU A 56 -11.44 -7.62 3.33
C LEU A 56 -12.27 -7.65 4.62
N ARG A 57 -12.23 -6.58 5.41
CA ARG A 57 -13.04 -6.45 6.63
C ARG A 57 -14.54 -6.48 6.30
N PHE A 58 -14.97 -5.80 5.25
CA PHE A 58 -16.34 -5.86 4.75
C PHE A 58 -16.74 -7.30 4.40
N LEU A 59 -15.89 -8.03 3.67
CA LEU A 59 -16.17 -9.42 3.28
C LEU A 59 -16.29 -10.37 4.48
N LEU A 60 -15.50 -10.14 5.53
CA LEU A 60 -15.46 -11.01 6.71
C LEU A 60 -16.52 -10.66 7.77
N THR A 61 -16.84 -9.37 7.94
CA THR A 61 -17.68 -8.88 9.04
C THR A 61 -19.00 -8.25 8.59
N GLY A 62 -19.16 -7.97 7.29
CA GLY A 62 -20.32 -7.26 6.75
C GLY A 62 -20.37 -5.77 7.11
N HIS A 63 -19.30 -5.23 7.71
CA HIS A 63 -19.18 -3.81 8.06
C HIS A 63 -17.83 -3.27 7.59
N SER A 64 -17.83 -2.07 7.01
CA SER A 64 -16.63 -1.32 6.68
C SER A 64 -16.83 0.17 6.89
N ASP A 65 -15.77 0.86 7.29
CA ASP A 65 -15.75 2.32 7.46
C ASP A 65 -15.78 3.06 6.11
N ILE A 66 -15.41 2.36 5.02
CA ILE A 66 -15.34 2.88 3.65
C ILE A 66 -16.22 2.00 2.76
N ASP A 67 -16.91 2.62 1.80
CA ASP A 67 -17.73 1.90 0.81
C ASP A 67 -16.91 0.83 0.07
N PHE A 68 -17.43 -0.39 0.02
CA PHE A 68 -16.77 -1.53 -0.58
C PHE A 68 -16.49 -1.34 -2.08
N THR A 69 -17.45 -0.77 -2.82
CA THR A 69 -17.30 -0.51 -4.25
C THR A 69 -16.23 0.55 -4.48
N PHE A 70 -16.18 1.58 -3.64
CA PHE A 70 -15.11 2.58 -3.71
C PHE A 70 -13.73 1.96 -3.47
N CYS A 71 -13.59 1.09 -2.46
CA CYS A 71 -12.33 0.38 -2.20
C CYS A 71 -11.88 -0.45 -3.41
N LEU A 72 -12.79 -1.16 -4.06
CA LEU A 72 -12.49 -1.95 -5.27
C LEU A 72 -12.04 -1.08 -6.45
N ILE A 73 -12.70 0.06 -6.68
CA ILE A 73 -12.34 1.00 -7.76
C ILE A 73 -10.94 1.55 -7.51
N VAL A 74 -10.63 2.01 -6.29
CA VAL A 74 -9.32 2.54 -5.95
C VAL A 74 -8.24 1.48 -6.11
N LEU A 75 -8.46 0.27 -5.59
CA LEU A 75 -7.48 -0.81 -5.65
C LEU A 75 -7.21 -1.27 -7.09
N SER A 76 -8.27 -1.40 -7.90
CA SER A 76 -8.14 -1.77 -9.32
C SER A 76 -7.42 -0.69 -10.13
N ALA A 77 -7.75 0.59 -9.91
CA ALA A 77 -7.06 1.71 -10.55
C ALA A 77 -5.57 1.75 -10.16
N PHE A 78 -5.26 1.57 -8.87
CA PHE A 78 -3.89 1.55 -8.36
C PHE A 78 -3.09 0.39 -8.98
N THR A 79 -3.70 -0.80 -9.04
CA THR A 79 -3.09 -1.98 -9.68
C THR A 79 -2.82 -1.73 -11.16
N ALA A 80 -3.79 -1.16 -11.89
CA ALA A 80 -3.62 -0.84 -13.31
C ALA A 80 -2.48 0.17 -13.53
N VAL A 81 -2.39 1.22 -12.71
CA VAL A 81 -1.30 2.20 -12.77
C VAL A 81 0.06 1.55 -12.53
N PHE A 82 0.20 0.70 -11.50
CA PHE A 82 1.45 -0.01 -11.22
C PHE A 82 1.84 -0.98 -12.32
N ILE A 83 0.87 -1.69 -12.90
CA ILE A 83 1.11 -2.56 -14.06
C ILE A 83 1.59 -1.74 -15.25
N SER A 84 0.92 -0.62 -15.58
CA SER A 84 1.34 0.26 -16.67
C SER A 84 2.73 0.84 -16.43
N LEU A 85 3.05 1.24 -15.20
CA LEU A 85 4.37 1.74 -14.83
C LEU A 85 5.43 0.65 -14.92
N ALA A 86 5.12 -0.57 -14.47
CA ALA A 86 6.02 -1.71 -14.55
C ALA A 86 6.34 -2.07 -16.02
N ILE A 87 5.32 -2.09 -16.89
CA ILE A 87 5.51 -2.31 -18.33
C ILE A 87 6.39 -1.20 -18.94
N TYR A 88 6.09 0.07 -18.61
CA TYR A 88 6.88 1.21 -19.10
C TYR A 88 8.35 1.14 -18.64
N LEU A 89 8.59 0.82 -17.37
CA LEU A 89 9.94 0.74 -16.81
C LEU A 89 10.71 -0.46 -17.37
N PHE A 90 10.04 -1.61 -17.54
CA PHE A 90 10.64 -2.81 -18.10
C PHE A 90 11.07 -2.60 -19.55
N ASN A 91 10.19 -2.03 -20.38
CA ASN A 91 10.51 -1.71 -21.78
C ASN A 91 11.67 -0.70 -21.90
N ARG A 92 11.91 0.13 -20.88
CA ARG A 92 13.02 1.09 -20.85
C ARG A 92 14.35 0.46 -20.44
N ILE A 93 14.34 -0.71 -19.80
CA ILE A 93 15.55 -1.45 -19.41
C ILE A 93 16.04 -2.34 -20.56
N GLU A 94 15.16 -2.72 -21.49
CA GLU A 94 15.49 -3.51 -22.69
C GLU A 94 16.04 -2.68 -23.88
N GLU A 95 16.07 -1.35 -23.78
CA GLU A 95 16.72 -0.42 -24.74
C GLU A 95 18.11 0.01 -24.26
#